data_AF-A0A661E2W5-F1
#
_entry.id   AF-A0A661E2W5-F1
#
_cell.length_a   1.000
_cell.length_b   1.000
_cell.length_c   1.000
_cell.angle_alpha   90.00
_cell.angle_beta   90.00
_cell.angle_gamma   90.00
#
_symmetry.space_group_name_H-M   'P 1'
#
loop_
_entity.id
_entity.type
_entity.pdbx_description
1 polymer ?
#
loop_
_entity_poly.entity_id
_entity_poly.type
_entity_poly.pdbx_seq_one_letter_code
_entity_poly.pdbx_strand_id
1 'polypeptide(L)'
;MAINIDNSQRALQIPAILRLAFRPLFLGGTLFSIFAIGWWIYFWLDPFSWQPHGGPIWWHGHEMIFGFGVAIVTGFLLTAVQSWTGVIGLRGKPLAALALTWLAGRILVAFKLGLAGWVIAAIDVSFLMGAAVAMAYPIIKVKQWQNLMFIPILTLLAITNATSHWAIL
;
A
#
# COMPACT_ATOMS: atom_id res chain seq x y z
N MET A 1 19.84 -5.78 -27.12
CA MET A 1 19.06 -5.95 -25.88
C MET A 1 17.73 -6.58 -26.26
N ALA A 2 17.56 -7.88 -26.05
CA ALA A 2 16.28 -8.54 -26.35
C ALA A 2 15.23 -7.98 -25.38
N ILE A 3 14.19 -7.36 -25.91
CA ILE A 3 13.04 -6.93 -25.12
C ILE A 3 12.47 -8.22 -24.51
N ASN A 4 12.52 -8.35 -23.19
CA ASN A 4 11.93 -9.48 -22.47
C ASN A 4 10.40 -9.37 -22.56
N ILE A 5 9.87 -9.74 -23.73
CA ILE A 5 8.43 -9.80 -23.98
C ILE A 5 7.92 -10.99 -23.18
N ASP A 6 7.36 -10.68 -22.01
CA ASP A 6 6.58 -11.62 -21.23
C ASP A 6 5.71 -12.47 -22.16
N ASN A 7 5.81 -13.79 -22.05
CA ASN A 7 5.12 -14.72 -22.93
C ASN A 7 3.61 -14.42 -22.86
N SER A 8 3.08 -13.78 -23.90
CA SER A 8 1.80 -13.05 -23.86
C SER A 8 0.63 -13.91 -23.38
N GLN A 9 0.69 -15.21 -23.64
CA GLN A 9 -0.32 -16.17 -23.17
C GLN A 9 -0.34 -16.35 -21.64
N ARG A 10 0.81 -16.39 -20.96
CA ARG A 10 0.85 -16.43 -19.48
C ARG A 10 0.41 -15.10 -18.87
N ALA A 11 0.73 -13.99 -19.51
CA ALA A 11 0.27 -12.66 -19.10
C ALA A 11 -1.27 -12.54 -19.16
N LEU A 12 -1.88 -13.13 -20.20
CA LEU A 12 -3.32 -13.11 -20.42
C LEU A 12 -4.11 -13.89 -19.36
N GLN A 13 -3.53 -14.96 -18.80
CA GLN A 13 -4.14 -15.73 -17.71
C GLN A 13 -4.22 -14.97 -16.38
N ILE A 14 -3.41 -13.93 -16.19
CA ILE A 14 -3.47 -13.07 -15.01
C ILE A 14 -4.59 -12.03 -15.22
N PRO A 15 -5.52 -11.87 -14.25
CA PRO A 15 -6.54 -10.82 -14.31
C PRO A 15 -5.91 -9.45 -14.58
N ALA A 16 -6.54 -8.64 -15.43
CA ALA A 16 -5.96 -7.37 -15.89
C ALA A 16 -5.55 -6.44 -14.72
N ILE A 17 -6.33 -6.42 -13.65
CA ILE A 17 -6.06 -5.61 -12.45
C ILE A 17 -4.81 -6.07 -11.69
N LEU A 18 -4.34 -7.31 -11.87
CA LEU A 18 -3.19 -7.88 -11.16
C LEU A 18 -1.92 -7.99 -12.00
N ARG A 19 -1.88 -7.36 -13.19
CA ARG A 19 -0.71 -7.46 -14.08
C ARG A 19 0.41 -6.49 -13.70
N LEU A 20 0.07 -5.34 -13.13
CA LEU A 20 1.00 -4.29 -12.72
C LEU A 20 0.52 -3.64 -11.42
N ALA A 21 1.47 -3.33 -10.53
CA ALA A 21 1.17 -2.83 -9.19
C ALA A 21 0.44 -1.49 -9.17
N PHE A 22 0.63 -0.63 -10.17
CA PHE A 22 -0.13 0.63 -10.25
C PHE A 22 -1.64 0.37 -10.38
N ARG A 23 -2.06 -0.70 -11.05
CA ARG A 23 -3.48 -0.91 -11.39
C ARG A 23 -4.38 -1.08 -10.15
N PRO A 24 -4.11 -2.05 -9.25
CA PRO A 24 -4.95 -2.22 -8.07
C PRO A 24 -4.70 -1.11 -7.05
N LEU A 25 -3.48 -0.60 -6.92
CA LEU A 25 -3.14 0.39 -5.90
C LEU A 25 -3.59 1.81 -6.26
N PHE A 26 -3.53 2.23 -7.53
CA PHE A 26 -4.07 3.53 -7.94
C PHE A 26 -5.59 3.48 -7.92
N LEU A 27 -6.21 2.44 -8.48
CA LEU A 27 -7.66 2.30 -8.44
C LEU A 27 -8.16 2.23 -6.99
N GLY A 28 -7.53 1.40 -6.16
CA GLY A 28 -7.84 1.28 -4.74
C GLY A 28 -7.64 2.60 -4.02
N GLY A 29 -6.49 3.27 -4.19
CA GLY A 29 -6.19 4.56 -3.57
C GLY A 29 -7.17 5.66 -3.98
N THR A 30 -7.53 5.76 -5.25
CA THR A 30 -8.52 6.73 -5.75
C THR A 30 -9.91 6.47 -5.21
N LEU A 31 -10.38 5.22 -5.23
CA LEU A 31 -11.68 4.88 -4.65
C LEU A 31 -11.68 5.15 -3.15
N PHE A 32 -10.60 4.76 -2.47
CA PHE A 32 -10.41 4.99 -1.04
C PHE A 32 -10.42 6.47 -0.70
N SER A 33 -9.75 7.34 -1.46
CA SER A 33 -9.76 8.79 -1.17
C SER A 33 -11.15 9.40 -1.33
N ILE A 34 -11.92 9.00 -2.34
CA ILE A 34 -13.32 9.41 -2.49
C ILE A 34 -14.13 9.02 -1.25
N PHE A 35 -14.02 7.77 -0.80
CA PHE A 35 -14.73 7.30 0.39
C PHE A 35 -14.24 7.98 1.67
N ALA A 36 -12.93 8.10 1.88
CA ALA A 36 -12.34 8.64 3.09
C ALA A 36 -12.68 10.13 3.26
N ILE A 37 -12.60 10.91 2.19
CA ILE A 37 -12.99 12.32 2.20
C ILE A 37 -14.50 12.47 2.35
N GLY A 38 -15.30 11.67 1.63
CA GLY A 38 -16.75 11.68 1.79
C GLY A 38 -17.19 11.34 3.22
N TRP A 39 -16.56 10.33 3.82
CA TRP A 39 -16.81 9.92 5.20
C TRP A 39 -16.38 10.98 6.21
N TRP A 40 -15.23 11.62 5.98
CA TRP A 40 -14.75 12.74 6.79
C TRP A 40 -15.71 13.92 6.77
N ILE A 41 -16.18 14.32 5.59
CA ILE A 41 -17.19 15.39 5.44
C ILE A 41 -18.48 15.00 6.14
N TYR A 42 -18.97 13.78 5.93
CA TYR A 42 -20.19 13.29 6.55
C TYR A 42 -20.12 13.34 8.08
N PHE A 43 -19.00 12.93 8.68
CA PHE A 43 -18.78 13.01 10.13
C PHE A 43 -18.91 14.43 10.68
N TRP A 44 -18.48 15.46 9.94
CA TRP A 44 -18.60 16.85 10.38
C TRP A 44 -19.97 17.47 10.13
N LEU A 45 -20.72 16.96 9.15
CA LEU A 45 -22.08 17.42 8.87
C LEU A 45 -23.11 16.84 9.85
N ASP A 46 -22.95 15.57 10.20
CA ASP A 46 -23.82 14.86 11.14
C ASP A 46 -22.95 14.05 12.12
N PRO A 47 -22.47 14.65 13.22
CA PRO A 47 -21.59 13.96 14.16
C PRO A 47 -22.28 12.74 14.79
N PHE A 48 -21.83 11.55 14.40
CA PHE A 48 -22.29 10.27 14.93
C PHE A 48 -21.23 9.63 15.84
N SER A 49 -21.62 8.62 16.61
CA SER A 49 -20.75 7.93 17.58
C SER A 49 -19.74 6.98 16.92
N TRP A 50 -18.98 7.46 15.93
CA TRP A 50 -17.92 6.72 15.28
C TRP A 50 -16.58 6.93 15.96
N GLN A 51 -15.98 5.81 16.35
CA GLN A 51 -14.75 5.78 17.15
C GLN A 51 -13.71 4.91 16.44
N PRO A 52 -13.08 5.42 15.35
CA PRO A 52 -12.03 4.70 14.66
C PRO A 52 -10.80 4.52 15.56
N HIS A 53 -9.84 3.70 15.12
CA HIS A 53 -8.57 3.58 15.82
C HIS A 53 -7.87 4.95 15.87
N GLY A 54 -7.40 5.38 17.06
CA GLY A 54 -6.82 6.70 17.27
C GLY A 54 -7.80 7.89 17.30
N GLY A 55 -9.10 7.66 17.08
CA GLY A 55 -10.11 8.71 16.99
C GLY A 55 -10.15 9.41 15.62
N PRO A 56 -11.21 10.18 15.33
CA PRO A 56 -11.49 10.67 13.96
C PRO A 56 -10.39 11.55 13.36
N ILE A 57 -9.80 12.44 14.15
CA ILE A 57 -8.77 13.39 13.69
C ILE A 57 -7.48 12.65 13.31
N TRP A 58 -7.02 11.73 14.17
CA TRP A 58 -5.87 10.90 13.88
C TRP A 58 -6.13 10.02 12.66
N TRP A 59 -7.31 9.39 12.61
CA TRP A 59 -7.74 8.56 11.48
C TRP A 59 -7.62 9.32 10.16
N HIS A 60 -8.16 10.53 10.07
CA HIS A 60 -8.11 11.30 8.81
C HIS A 60 -6.66 11.57 8.37
N GLY A 61 -5.82 12.09 9.28
CA GLY A 61 -4.41 12.36 8.96
C GLY A 61 -3.65 11.08 8.57
N HIS A 62 -3.86 10.00 9.30
CA HIS A 62 -3.28 8.69 9.03
C HIS A 62 -3.68 8.16 7.65
N GLU A 63 -4.96 8.26 7.32
CA GLU A 63 -5.51 7.78 6.06
C GLU A 63 -5.06 8.59 4.84
N MET A 64 -4.80 9.89 5.00
CA MET A 64 -4.25 10.70 3.89
C MET A 64 -2.81 10.31 3.53
N ILE A 65 -1.99 10.02 4.55
CA ILE A 65 -0.58 9.67 4.38
C ILE A 65 -0.42 8.17 4.07
N PHE A 66 -0.86 7.31 4.99
CA PHE A 66 -0.64 5.87 4.97
C PHE A 66 -1.77 5.08 4.31
N GLY A 67 -2.91 5.71 4.02
CA GLY A 67 -3.98 5.08 3.24
C GLY A 67 -3.79 5.38 1.76
N PHE A 68 -4.01 6.64 1.42
CA PHE A 68 -3.93 7.13 0.05
C PHE A 68 -2.49 7.30 -0.43
N GLY A 69 -1.67 8.11 0.25
CA GLY A 69 -0.34 8.50 -0.22
C GLY A 69 0.57 7.31 -0.53
N VAL A 70 0.70 6.37 0.42
CA VAL A 70 1.53 5.18 0.23
C VAL A 70 0.99 4.20 -0.81
N ALA A 71 -0.33 4.16 -1.07
CA ALA A 71 -0.89 3.35 -2.15
C ALA A 71 -0.38 3.85 -3.51
N ILE A 72 -0.40 5.17 -3.72
CA ILE A 72 0.10 5.80 -4.94
C ILE A 72 1.62 5.66 -5.05
N VAL A 73 2.38 5.96 -3.98
CA VAL A 73 3.84 5.82 -3.98
C VAL A 73 4.26 4.38 -4.28
N THR A 74 3.65 3.40 -3.60
CA THR A 74 3.97 1.97 -3.80
C THR A 74 3.57 1.49 -5.20
N GLY A 75 2.38 1.87 -5.67
CA GLY A 75 1.91 1.53 -7.01
C GLY A 75 2.84 2.06 -8.11
N PHE A 76 3.34 3.27 -7.93
CA PHE A 76 4.33 3.88 -8.82
C PHE A 76 5.67 3.14 -8.75
N LEU A 77 6.27 3.00 -7.56
CA LEU A 77 7.61 2.42 -7.39
C LEU A 77 7.67 0.97 -7.86
N LEU A 78 6.70 0.13 -7.49
CA LEU A 78 6.68 -1.28 -7.89
C LEU A 78 6.42 -1.48 -9.40
N THR A 79 5.86 -0.47 -10.06
CA THR A 79 5.72 -0.47 -11.52
C THR A 79 7.00 0.06 -12.19
N ALA A 80 7.58 1.12 -11.65
CA ALA A 80 8.79 1.76 -12.17
C ALA A 80 10.03 0.85 -12.08
N VAL A 81 10.15 0.07 -11.00
CA VAL A 81 11.29 -0.82 -10.79
C VAL A 81 11.43 -1.87 -11.89
N GLN A 82 10.32 -2.33 -12.46
CA GLN A 82 10.35 -3.23 -13.61
C GLN A 82 10.99 -2.57 -14.83
N SER A 83 10.70 -1.29 -15.09
CA SER A 83 11.27 -0.54 -16.21
C SER A 83 12.77 -0.30 -16.04
N TRP A 84 13.24 -0.08 -14.80
CA TRP A 84 14.66 0.16 -14.53
C TRP A 84 15.50 -1.12 -14.53
N THR A 85 14.94 -2.21 -14.00
CA THR A 85 15.68 -3.47 -13.80
C THR A 85 15.51 -4.48 -14.93
N GLY A 86 14.47 -4.33 -15.76
CA GLY A 86 14.08 -5.34 -16.76
C GLY A 86 13.57 -6.66 -16.15
N VAL A 87 13.50 -6.74 -14.82
CA VAL A 87 12.95 -7.89 -14.08
C VAL A 87 11.45 -7.74 -14.02
N ILE A 88 10.75 -8.82 -14.33
CA ILE A 88 9.30 -8.92 -14.17
C ILE A 88 8.92 -8.55 -12.74
N GLY A 89 8.11 -7.50 -12.59
CA GLY A 89 7.68 -6.98 -11.29
C GLY A 89 6.63 -7.86 -10.59
N LEU A 90 6.17 -7.39 -9.43
CA LEU A 90 5.13 -8.04 -8.63
C LEU A 90 3.81 -8.10 -9.41
N ARG A 91 3.27 -9.31 -9.61
CA ARG A 91 2.03 -9.54 -10.38
C ARG A 91 1.29 -10.80 -9.93
N GLY A 92 0.00 -10.91 -10.24
CA GLY A 92 -0.84 -12.06 -9.92
C GLY A 92 -1.14 -12.18 -8.43
N LYS A 93 -1.12 -13.42 -7.91
CA LYS A 93 -1.42 -13.73 -6.50
C LYS A 93 -0.62 -12.90 -5.47
N PRO A 94 0.72 -12.73 -5.58
CA PRO A 94 1.45 -11.94 -4.59
C PRO A 94 1.11 -10.44 -4.63
N LEU A 95 0.75 -9.91 -5.80
CA LEU A 95 0.23 -8.53 -5.89
C LEU A 95 -1.17 -8.41 -5.25
N ALA A 96 -2.02 -9.41 -5.45
CA ALA A 96 -3.33 -9.45 -4.80
C ALA A 96 -3.18 -9.50 -3.28
N ALA A 97 -2.25 -10.32 -2.76
CA ALA A 97 -1.96 -10.38 -1.33
C ALA A 97 -1.53 -9.00 -0.79
N LEU A 98 -0.59 -8.33 -1.46
CA LEU A 98 -0.14 -7.00 -1.05
C LEU A 98 -1.30 -5.97 -1.05
N ALA A 99 -2.14 -5.98 -2.09
CA ALA A 99 -3.28 -5.06 -2.20
C ALA A 99 -4.37 -5.37 -1.15
N LEU A 100 -4.60 -6.64 -0.83
CA LEU A 100 -5.53 -7.04 0.23
C LEU A 100 -5.00 -6.68 1.62
N THR A 101 -3.70 -6.81 1.86
CA THR A 101 -3.07 -6.34 3.11
C THR A 101 -3.28 -4.84 3.30
N TRP A 102 -3.08 -4.05 2.25
CA TRP A 102 -3.36 -2.61 2.27
C TRP A 102 -4.83 -2.34 2.62
N LEU A 103 -5.76 -2.99 1.92
CA LEU A 103 -7.20 -2.81 2.15
C LEU A 103 -7.62 -3.24 3.58
N ALA A 104 -7.05 -4.33 4.08
CA ALA A 104 -7.30 -4.80 5.43
C ALA A 104 -6.89 -3.77 6.48
N GLY A 105 -5.72 -3.13 6.32
CA GLY A 105 -5.27 -2.03 7.19
C GLY A 105 -6.31 -0.92 7.28
N ARG A 106 -6.86 -0.48 6.13
CA ARG A 106 -7.87 0.58 6.07
C ARG A 106 -9.16 0.25 6.80
N ILE A 107 -9.66 -0.97 6.58
CA ILE A 107 -10.89 -1.44 7.25
C ILE A 107 -10.67 -1.53 8.76
N LEU A 108 -9.53 -2.06 9.19
CA LEU A 108 -9.22 -2.21 10.61
C LEU A 108 -8.99 -0.88 11.32
N VAL A 109 -8.34 0.08 10.68
CA VAL A 109 -8.15 1.43 11.22
C VAL A 109 -9.49 2.17 11.34
N ALA A 110 -10.40 2.01 10.37
CA ALA A 110 -11.72 2.64 10.41
C ALA A 110 -12.70 2.02 11.43
N PHE A 111 -12.65 0.70 11.64
CA PHE A 111 -13.69 -0.01 12.39
C PHE A 111 -13.22 -0.82 13.61
N LYS A 112 -11.91 -1.04 13.79
CA LYS A 112 -11.27 -1.88 14.83
C LYS A 112 -11.64 -3.37 14.81
N LEU A 113 -12.90 -3.71 14.53
CA LEU A 113 -13.47 -5.07 14.53
C LEU A 113 -13.18 -5.86 15.81
N GLY A 114 -13.07 -5.18 16.96
CA GLY A 114 -12.75 -5.80 18.25
C GLY A 114 -11.31 -6.29 18.39
N LEU A 115 -10.42 -6.00 17.43
CA LEU A 115 -9.01 -6.37 17.51
C LEU A 115 -8.23 -5.42 18.42
N ALA A 116 -7.19 -5.96 19.06
CA ALA A 116 -6.25 -5.16 19.83
C ALA A 116 -5.48 -4.19 18.92
N GLY A 117 -5.19 -2.99 19.42
CA GLY A 117 -4.57 -1.93 18.62
C GLY A 117 -3.22 -2.31 18.01
N TRP A 118 -2.43 -3.14 18.69
CA TRP A 118 -1.15 -3.64 18.16
C TRP A 118 -1.33 -4.59 16.95
N VAL A 119 -2.45 -5.34 16.87
CA VAL A 119 -2.77 -6.20 15.72
C VAL A 119 -3.12 -5.33 14.52
N ILE A 120 -3.90 -4.28 14.73
CA ILE A 120 -4.25 -3.29 13.70
C ILE A 120 -2.97 -2.66 13.16
N ALA A 121 -2.09 -2.18 14.05
CA ALA A 121 -0.80 -1.60 13.69
C ALA A 121 0.09 -2.57 12.90
N ALA A 122 0.18 -3.83 13.33
CA ALA A 122 0.98 -4.84 12.64
C ALA A 122 0.48 -5.09 11.21
N ILE A 123 -0.83 -5.21 11.02
CA ILE A 123 -1.43 -5.39 9.69
C ILE A 123 -1.18 -4.14 8.83
N ASP A 124 -1.38 -2.95 9.39
CA ASP A 124 -1.21 -1.70 8.65
C ASP A 124 0.22 -1.46 8.17
N VAL A 125 1.19 -1.67 9.06
CA VAL A 125 2.63 -1.53 8.77
C VAL A 125 3.13 -2.60 7.80
N SER A 126 2.53 -3.80 7.82
CA SER A 126 2.96 -4.91 6.98
C SER A 126 2.85 -4.63 5.47
N PHE A 127 1.94 -3.74 5.06
CA PHE A 127 1.86 -3.30 3.66
C PHE A 127 3.16 -2.65 3.18
N LEU A 128 3.69 -1.67 3.93
CA LEU A 128 4.90 -0.94 3.56
C LEU A 128 6.14 -1.84 3.64
N MET A 129 6.19 -2.74 4.63
CA MET A 129 7.24 -3.75 4.71
C MET A 129 7.21 -4.71 3.50
N GLY A 130 6.02 -5.19 3.13
CA GLY A 130 5.82 -6.01 1.94
C GLY A 130 6.21 -5.29 0.65
N ALA A 131 5.88 -4.00 0.54
CA ALA A 131 6.28 -3.14 -0.56
C ALA A 131 7.80 -2.96 -0.65
N ALA A 132 8.47 -2.71 0.49
CA ALA A 132 9.93 -2.58 0.54
C ALA A 132 10.63 -3.87 0.09
N VAL A 133 10.15 -5.03 0.54
CA VAL A 133 10.68 -6.34 0.11
C VAL A 133 10.44 -6.58 -1.38
N ALA A 134 9.23 -6.29 -1.88
CA ALA A 134 8.89 -6.41 -3.30
C ALA A 134 9.74 -5.49 -4.19
N MET A 135 10.08 -4.29 -3.70
CA MET A 135 10.98 -3.35 -4.36
C MET A 135 12.44 -3.83 -4.35
N ALA A 136 12.88 -4.40 -3.23
CA ALA A 136 14.26 -4.87 -3.04
C ALA A 136 14.63 -6.03 -3.97
N TYR A 137 13.71 -6.98 -4.16
CA TYR A 137 13.92 -8.18 -4.97
C TYR A 137 14.51 -7.89 -6.37
N PRO A 138 13.86 -7.11 -7.25
CA PRO A 138 14.38 -6.86 -8.59
C PRO A 138 15.69 -6.07 -8.57
N ILE A 139 15.85 -5.08 -7.66
CA ILE A 139 17.05 -4.25 -7.59
C ILE A 139 18.28 -5.08 -7.21
N ILE A 140 18.17 -5.91 -6.17
CA ILE A 140 19.26 -6.77 -5.70
C ILE A 140 19.60 -7.82 -6.76
N LYS A 141 18.58 -8.38 -7.42
CA LYS A 141 18.76 -9.40 -8.47
C LYS A 141 19.62 -8.91 -9.63
N VAL A 142 19.45 -7.66 -10.07
CA VAL A 142 20.25 -7.07 -11.15
C VAL A 142 21.38 -6.16 -10.65
N LYS A 143 21.59 -6.09 -9.33
CA LYS A 143 22.62 -5.26 -8.67
C LYS A 143 22.56 -3.78 -9.04
N GLN A 144 21.36 -3.22 -9.22
CA GLN A 144 21.18 -1.82 -9.59
C GLN A 144 21.20 -0.89 -8.36
N TRP A 145 22.36 -0.81 -7.71
CA TRP A 145 22.54 -0.15 -6.40
C TRP A 145 22.05 1.30 -6.33
N GLN A 146 22.11 2.03 -7.45
CA GLN A 146 21.62 3.41 -7.55
C GLN A 146 20.14 3.55 -7.18
N ASN A 147 19.33 2.52 -7.45
CA ASN A 147 17.89 2.55 -7.16
C ASN A 147 17.55 2.01 -5.77
N LEU A 148 18.53 1.55 -4.98
CA LEU A 148 18.24 1.07 -3.62
C LEU A 148 17.73 2.18 -2.70
N MET A 149 17.93 3.46 -3.04
CA MET A 149 17.48 4.61 -2.24
C MET A 149 15.99 4.54 -1.88
N PHE A 150 15.16 3.92 -2.71
CA PHE A 150 13.73 3.78 -2.44
C PHE A 150 13.41 2.79 -1.31
N ILE A 151 14.29 1.83 -1.01
CA ILE A 151 14.07 0.86 0.07
C ILE A 151 14.16 1.55 1.45
N PRO A 152 15.23 2.31 1.78
CA PRO A 152 15.25 3.12 3.00
C PRO A 152 14.05 4.06 3.12
N ILE A 153 13.58 4.66 2.02
CA ILE A 153 12.40 5.54 2.05
C ILE A 153 11.14 4.77 2.43
N LEU A 154 10.89 3.61 1.81
CA LEU A 154 9.74 2.76 2.14
C LEU A 154 9.82 2.23 3.57
N THR A 155 11.01 1.84 4.03
CA THR A 155 11.24 1.41 5.42
C THR A 155 11.04 2.56 6.40
N LEU A 156 11.50 3.77 6.07
CA LEU A 156 11.28 4.95 6.89
C LEU A 156 9.79 5.27 6.99
N LEU A 157 9.03 5.20 5.89
CA LEU A 157 7.58 5.32 5.92
C LEU A 157 6.93 4.23 6.79
N ALA A 158 7.42 3.00 6.75
CA ALA A 158 6.93 1.92 7.61
C ALA A 158 7.19 2.21 9.10
N ILE A 159 8.37 2.74 9.42
CA ILE A 159 8.72 3.16 10.79
C ILE A 159 7.83 4.32 11.23
N THR A 160 7.65 5.36 10.39
CA THR A 160 6.75 6.48 10.70
C THR A 160 5.32 5.99 10.91
N ASN A 161 4.86 5.03 10.10
CA ASN A 161 3.56 4.40 10.28
C ASN A 161 3.47 3.70 11.65
N ALA A 162 4.45 2.86 12.00
CA ALA A 162 4.49 2.18 13.28
C ALA A 162 4.52 3.16 14.48
N THR A 163 5.31 4.25 14.38
CA THR A 163 5.34 5.29 15.42
C THR A 163 4.02 6.03 15.54
N SER A 164 3.29 6.23 14.44
CA SER A 164 1.98 6.88 14.47
C SER A 164 0.95 6.05 15.24
N HIS A 165 0.99 4.72 15.08
CA HIS A 165 0.19 3.79 15.85
C HIS A 165 0.60 3.72 17.32
N TRP A 166 1.91 3.75 17.60
CA TRP A 166 2.39 3.76 18.99
C TRP A 166 1.90 5.01 19.73
N ALA A 167 1.88 6.17 19.08
CA ALA A 167 1.43 7.42 19.70
C ALA A 167 -0.04 7.41 20.20
N ILE A 168 -0.85 6.43 19.80
CA ILE A 168 -2.28 6.32 20.15
C ILE A 168 -2.64 5.05 20.92
N LEU A 169 -1.65 4.22 21.29
CA LEU A 169 -1.81 3.04 22.15
C LEU A 169 -1.64 3.42 23.62
#